data_AF-A0A957T7K0-F1
#
_entry.id   AF-A0A957T7K0-F1
#
_cell.length_a   1.000
_cell.length_b   1.000
_cell.length_c   1.000
_cell.angle_alpha   90.00
_cell.angle_beta   90.00
_cell.angle_gamma   90.00
#
_symmetry.space_group_name_H-M   'P 1'
#
loop_
_entity.id
_entity.type
_entity.pdbx_description
1 polymer ?
#
loop_
_entity_poly.entity_id
_entity_poly.type
_entity_poly.pdbx_seq_one_letter_code
_entity_poly.pdbx_strand_id
1 'polypeptide(L)'
;MPNPWTIRQNPHRRLSTATILAAVFTLSLLFAAHAASPTQDAPTDPRPLPPTVRVDGPTAAPTLVVNGRAVLNGEGMHLGRPQLSPDGTRIAVDVIPSGAETARLAQIHVYALDGDLLAQLPGHSPRWVDDRLLRFETTTARGQYDLSTRQATFEAAAPAPTQRTIPPGDWPVQFPETIRVAHHPSNACRDVADWQIDVVPFEEYVARSVPAESPVSWSIEALKAQAVAARTYAWYKIRLGPAFTPEEFGSQAYDVTDWANYQMMCDNRFARSDQAVAETAGQYLSAQDDPDHAPIIAMYSARNSHPTKDNPAVSYLRGVPDLYQLGQTLFGHGYGLSQWGAKARADAGHNYRQILGHYYTGVYLQNIHDPWQPLGGLLGLEPNRYLPFGGIRWDTLAPATQLTSEIVISATTPISFGGPGGVWRNLLDAPEATPITIGLRISETLQDSLTLQIH
;
A
#
# COMPACT_ATOMS: atom_id res chain seq x y z
N MET A 1 33.80 58.16 -30.75
CA MET A 1 34.88 57.46 -30.02
C MET A 1 35.49 58.46 -29.04
N PRO A 2 35.92 58.07 -27.83
CA PRO A 2 35.20 57.43 -26.72
C PRO A 2 34.37 58.46 -25.90
N ASN A 3 33.39 58.08 -25.05
CA ASN A 3 33.00 58.81 -23.82
C ASN A 3 31.84 58.15 -23.02
N PRO A 4 31.51 58.60 -21.78
CA PRO A 4 31.46 57.74 -20.60
C PRO A 4 30.09 57.82 -19.89
N TRP A 5 29.90 57.13 -18.76
CA TRP A 5 28.85 57.52 -17.81
C TRP A 5 29.37 57.58 -16.38
N THR A 6 29.32 58.81 -15.89
CA THR A 6 29.70 59.35 -14.60
C THR A 6 28.65 59.15 -13.51
N ILE A 7 29.18 58.92 -12.31
CA ILE A 7 28.73 59.18 -10.93
C ILE A 7 27.61 60.23 -10.77
N ARG A 8 26.66 59.98 -9.85
CA ARG A 8 26.19 60.95 -8.83
C ARG A 8 25.50 60.29 -7.61
N GLN A 9 25.81 60.85 -6.44
CA GLN A 9 25.38 60.47 -5.09
C GLN A 9 24.03 61.11 -4.69
N ASN A 10 23.23 60.41 -3.84
CA ASN A 10 22.37 60.82 -2.68
C ASN A 10 21.54 62.15 -2.70
N PRO A 11 20.61 62.45 -1.74
CA PRO A 11 19.88 61.66 -0.72
C PRO A 11 18.38 62.06 -0.53
N HIS A 12 17.70 61.44 0.45
CA HIS A 12 16.50 61.88 1.21
C HIS A 12 15.20 62.29 0.49
N ARG A 13 14.12 61.53 0.75
CA ARG A 13 12.80 62.10 1.07
C ARG A 13 12.14 61.37 2.23
N ARG A 14 11.86 62.17 3.27
CA ARG A 14 10.98 61.87 4.40
C ARG A 14 9.55 61.76 3.91
N LEU A 15 8.76 60.86 4.50
CA LEU A 15 7.35 61.11 4.75
C LEU A 15 6.97 60.56 6.13
N SER A 16 6.10 61.33 6.76
CA SER A 16 5.85 61.48 8.18
C SER A 16 4.64 60.68 8.67
N THR A 17 4.68 60.43 9.97
CA THR A 17 3.67 59.89 10.90
C THR A 17 2.30 60.59 10.93
N ALA A 18 1.30 59.83 11.41
CA ALA A 18 0.11 60.17 12.26
C ALA A 18 -1.20 59.60 11.65
N THR A 19 -2.12 58.88 12.32
CA THR A 19 -2.60 58.87 13.74
C THR A 19 -3.44 57.58 13.96
N ILE A 20 -3.12 56.66 14.88
CA ILE A 20 -3.63 56.42 16.27
C ILE A 20 -5.11 55.97 16.41
N LEU A 21 -5.35 54.80 17.04
CA LEU A 21 -6.07 54.59 18.34
C LEU A 21 -6.10 53.08 18.70
N ALA A 22 -5.37 52.65 19.74
CA ALA A 22 -5.85 52.21 21.08
C ALA A 22 -6.42 50.76 21.09
N ALA A 23 -6.05 49.83 21.98
CA ALA A 23 -5.83 49.97 23.42
C ALA A 23 -4.86 48.92 24.02
N VAL A 24 -4.44 49.25 25.24
CA VAL A 24 -3.45 48.67 26.16
C VAL A 24 -4.14 47.73 27.16
N PHE A 25 -3.51 46.62 27.58
CA PHE A 25 -3.18 46.31 29.00
C PHE A 25 -2.39 44.99 29.19
N THR A 26 -1.21 45.18 29.79
CA THR A 26 -0.33 44.31 30.63
C THR A 26 -1.07 43.66 31.82
N LEU A 27 -0.61 42.65 32.58
CA LEU A 27 0.56 41.76 32.66
C LEU A 27 0.27 40.76 33.82
N SER A 28 0.65 39.50 33.60
CA SER A 28 1.02 38.42 34.57
C SER A 28 0.15 38.05 35.78
N LEU A 29 -0.27 36.79 35.82
CA LEU A 29 0.06 35.88 36.94
C LEU A 29 -0.09 34.40 36.50
N LEU A 30 0.82 33.59 37.04
CA LEU A 30 1.04 32.18 36.76
C LEU A 30 -0.24 31.34 36.83
N PHE A 31 -0.45 30.51 35.82
CA PHE A 31 -0.59 29.08 36.07
C PHE A 31 0.17 28.34 34.98
N ALA A 32 1.11 27.50 35.40
CA ALA A 32 1.69 26.47 34.58
C ALA A 32 0.57 25.53 34.14
N ALA A 33 -0.10 25.86 33.03
CA ALA A 33 -0.75 24.85 32.23
C ALA A 33 0.40 24.05 31.64
N HIS A 34 0.79 22.99 32.34
CA HIS A 34 1.42 21.85 31.71
C HIS A 34 0.65 21.67 30.39
N ALA A 35 1.35 21.80 29.27
CA ALA A 35 0.91 21.13 28.07
C ALA A 35 0.90 19.66 28.46
N ALA A 36 -0.23 19.22 29.00
CA ALA A 36 -0.53 17.83 29.14
C ALA A 36 -0.44 17.35 27.70
N SER A 37 0.66 16.65 27.40
CA SER A 37 0.66 15.59 26.40
C SER A 37 -0.73 14.99 26.46
N PRO A 38 -1.48 14.90 25.35
CA PRO A 38 -2.80 14.31 25.38
C PRO A 38 -2.60 13.00 26.11
N THR A 39 -3.22 12.89 27.29
CA THR A 39 -3.05 11.74 28.15
C THR A 39 -3.38 10.56 27.26
N GLN A 40 -2.34 9.80 26.91
CA GLN A 40 -2.52 8.42 26.55
C GLN A 40 -3.23 7.86 27.78
N ASP A 41 -4.56 7.82 27.73
CA ASP A 41 -5.35 6.88 28.50
C ASP A 41 -4.83 5.51 28.06
N ALA A 42 -3.74 5.10 28.68
CA ALA A 42 -3.06 3.86 28.37
C ALA A 42 -4.12 2.76 28.47
N PRO A 43 -4.33 1.95 27.42
CA PRO A 43 -5.12 0.75 27.59
C PRO A 43 -4.39 -0.10 28.62
N THR A 44 -5.10 -0.47 29.68
CA THR A 44 -4.74 -1.65 30.45
C THR A 44 -4.51 -2.79 29.47
N ASP A 45 -3.38 -3.46 29.62
CA ASP A 45 -2.99 -4.65 28.86
C ASP A 45 -4.23 -5.48 28.43
N PRO A 46 -4.45 -5.72 27.12
CA PRO A 46 -5.62 -6.42 26.64
C PRO A 46 -5.79 -7.74 27.42
N ARG A 47 -6.95 -7.88 28.06
CA ARG A 47 -7.21 -9.06 28.90
C ARG A 47 -6.98 -10.34 28.08
N PRO A 48 -6.35 -11.37 28.66
CA PRO A 48 -6.18 -12.64 27.99
C PRO A 48 -7.53 -13.17 27.49
N LEU A 49 -7.56 -13.64 26.24
CA LEU A 49 -8.75 -14.27 25.70
C LEU A 49 -9.02 -15.59 26.44
N PRO A 50 -10.29 -15.92 26.75
CA PRO A 50 -10.61 -17.21 27.31
C PRO A 50 -10.25 -18.32 26.30
N PRO A 51 -9.91 -19.55 26.75
CA PRO A 51 -9.50 -20.64 25.85
C PRO A 51 -10.52 -21.00 24.77
N THR A 52 -11.78 -20.64 24.98
CA THR A 52 -12.87 -20.85 24.03
C THR A 52 -12.86 -19.87 22.85
N VAL A 53 -12.02 -18.85 22.91
CA VAL A 53 -11.89 -17.79 21.90
C VAL A 53 -10.48 -17.83 21.36
N ARG A 54 -10.34 -18.01 20.05
CA ARG A 54 -9.03 -18.06 19.41
C ARG A 54 -9.11 -17.56 17.97
N VAL A 55 -7.99 -17.05 17.49
CA VAL A 55 -7.78 -16.74 16.08
C VAL A 55 -6.91 -17.84 15.50
N ASP A 56 -7.49 -18.63 14.60
CA ASP A 56 -6.82 -19.73 13.90
C ASP A 56 -6.47 -19.31 12.46
N GLY A 57 -5.56 -20.06 11.81
CA GLY A 57 -5.21 -19.87 10.41
C GLY A 57 -4.09 -18.86 10.17
N PRO A 58 -3.68 -18.66 8.90
CA PRO A 58 -2.62 -17.72 8.54
C PRO A 58 -3.11 -16.26 8.64
N THR A 59 -2.20 -15.31 8.85
CA THR A 59 -2.53 -13.88 9.02
C THR A 59 -3.31 -13.28 7.84
N ALA A 60 -3.06 -13.73 6.61
CA ALA A 60 -3.77 -13.28 5.41
C ALA A 60 -5.13 -13.98 5.18
N ALA A 61 -5.47 -14.98 6.00
CA ALA A 61 -6.75 -15.68 5.98
C ALA A 61 -7.14 -16.19 7.39
N PRO A 62 -7.34 -15.28 8.35
CA PRO A 62 -7.62 -15.64 9.74
C PRO A 62 -9.06 -16.13 9.91
N THR A 63 -9.27 -16.98 10.91
CA THR A 63 -10.58 -17.43 11.37
C THR A 63 -10.75 -17.11 12.85
N LEU A 64 -11.75 -16.32 13.22
CA LEU A 64 -12.15 -16.15 14.62
C LEU A 64 -13.08 -17.30 15.01
N VAL A 65 -12.67 -18.04 16.04
CA VAL A 65 -13.45 -19.12 16.64
C VAL A 65 -13.89 -18.70 18.03
N VAL A 66 -15.19 -18.84 18.31
CA VAL A 66 -15.81 -18.59 19.61
C VAL A 66 -16.60 -19.83 20.02
N ASN A 67 -16.29 -20.41 21.18
CA ASN A 67 -16.86 -21.67 21.68
C ASN A 67 -16.84 -22.82 20.65
N GLY A 68 -15.74 -22.94 19.90
CA GLY A 68 -15.57 -23.97 18.87
C GLY A 68 -16.34 -23.73 17.57
N ARG A 69 -17.09 -22.63 17.46
CA ARG A 69 -17.76 -22.20 16.23
C ARG A 69 -16.93 -21.11 15.52
N ALA A 70 -16.66 -21.28 14.23
CA ALA A 70 -16.12 -20.21 13.41
C ALA A 70 -17.19 -19.12 13.22
N VAL A 71 -16.96 -17.93 13.78
CA VAL A 71 -17.90 -16.79 13.74
C VAL A 71 -17.48 -15.73 12.72
N LEU A 72 -16.22 -15.76 12.29
CA LEU A 72 -15.67 -14.93 11.24
C LEU A 72 -14.59 -15.71 10.50
N ASN A 73 -14.66 -15.71 9.16
CA ASN A 73 -13.70 -16.35 8.28
C ASN A 73 -13.65 -15.55 6.98
N GLY A 74 -12.45 -15.35 6.45
CA GLY A 74 -12.28 -14.86 5.09
C GLY A 74 -10.83 -14.58 4.75
N GLU A 75 -10.50 -14.97 3.54
CA GLU A 75 -9.22 -14.70 2.92
C GLU A 75 -9.16 -13.25 2.42
N GLY A 76 -8.00 -12.62 2.53
CA GLY A 76 -7.81 -11.22 2.15
C GLY A 76 -8.32 -10.23 3.20
N MET A 77 -8.37 -10.63 4.46
CA MET A 77 -8.54 -9.72 5.60
C MET A 77 -7.56 -10.02 6.73
N HIS A 78 -7.40 -9.04 7.61
CA HIS A 78 -6.71 -9.15 8.89
C HIS A 78 -7.70 -8.92 10.04
N LEU A 79 -7.48 -9.65 11.12
CA LEU A 79 -8.19 -9.43 12.38
C LEU A 79 -7.30 -8.67 13.34
N GLY A 80 -7.81 -7.57 13.89
CA GLY A 80 -7.14 -6.91 15.01
C GLY A 80 -7.11 -7.81 16.23
N ARG A 81 -6.24 -7.48 17.20
CA ARG A 81 -6.20 -8.13 18.52
C ARG A 81 -7.61 -8.10 19.15
N PRO A 82 -8.29 -9.26 19.32
CA PRO A 82 -9.64 -9.28 19.85
C PRO A 82 -9.68 -8.75 21.28
N GLN A 83 -10.72 -7.99 21.61
CA GLN A 83 -10.87 -7.34 22.91
C GLN A 83 -12.08 -7.87 23.66
N LEU A 84 -11.82 -8.49 24.81
CA LEU A 84 -12.86 -8.97 25.72
C LEU A 84 -13.48 -7.81 26.52
N SER A 85 -14.81 -7.79 26.64
CA SER A 85 -15.52 -6.84 27.50
C SER A 85 -15.17 -7.03 28.99
N PRO A 86 -15.36 -6.00 29.84
CA PRO A 86 -14.98 -6.10 31.25
C PRO A 86 -15.71 -7.20 32.05
N ASP A 87 -16.95 -7.51 31.71
CA ASP A 87 -17.75 -8.61 32.26
C ASP A 87 -17.39 -9.99 31.66
N GLY A 88 -16.53 -10.01 30.63
CA GLY A 88 -16.11 -11.23 29.96
C GLY A 88 -17.18 -11.86 29.07
N THR A 89 -18.25 -11.16 28.69
CA THR A 89 -19.37 -11.76 27.94
C THR A 89 -19.34 -11.46 26.43
N ARG A 90 -18.48 -10.54 25.97
CA ARG A 90 -18.45 -10.06 24.59
C ARG A 90 -17.03 -9.84 24.08
N ILE A 91 -16.89 -9.88 22.76
CA ILE A 91 -15.64 -9.60 22.06
C ILE A 91 -15.89 -8.55 21.00
N ALA A 92 -15.02 -7.55 20.95
CA ALA A 92 -14.91 -6.63 19.82
C ALA A 92 -13.61 -6.92 19.05
N VAL A 93 -13.67 -6.93 17.72
CA VAL A 93 -12.52 -7.22 16.86
C VAL A 93 -12.53 -6.34 15.61
N ASP A 94 -11.36 -5.84 15.23
CA ASP A 94 -11.18 -5.17 13.94
C ASP A 94 -11.23 -6.21 12.81
N VAL A 95 -11.93 -5.87 11.73
CA VAL A 95 -12.00 -6.63 10.48
C VAL A 95 -11.56 -5.70 9.37
N ILE A 96 -10.38 -5.94 8.82
CA ILE A 96 -9.73 -5.02 7.88
C ILE A 96 -9.37 -5.77 6.59
N PRO A 97 -9.69 -5.25 5.40
CA PRO A 97 -9.17 -5.84 4.16
C PRO A 97 -7.64 -5.88 4.18
N SER A 98 -7.03 -6.93 3.62
CA SER A 98 -5.59 -6.94 3.42
C SER A 98 -5.17 -5.85 2.42
N GLY A 99 -3.96 -5.35 2.56
CA GLY A 99 -3.44 -4.28 1.74
C GLY A 99 -2.89 -3.08 2.49
N ALA A 100 -2.14 -2.28 1.75
CA ALA A 100 -1.61 -1.04 2.26
C ALA A 100 -2.70 0.03 2.43
N GLU A 101 -2.63 0.82 3.50
CA GLU A 101 -3.56 1.96 3.73
C GLU A 101 -5.04 1.56 3.79
N THR A 102 -5.33 0.35 4.27
CA THR A 102 -6.67 -0.24 4.34
C THR A 102 -7.35 -0.06 5.69
N ALA A 103 -6.63 0.36 6.75
CA ALA A 103 -7.20 0.57 8.09
C ALA A 103 -8.41 1.51 8.10
N ARG A 104 -8.47 2.51 7.21
CA ARG A 104 -9.63 3.40 7.06
C ARG A 104 -10.91 2.72 6.56
N LEU A 105 -10.82 1.49 6.09
CA LEU A 105 -11.92 0.65 5.61
C LEU A 105 -12.34 -0.40 6.64
N ALA A 106 -11.72 -0.38 7.82
CA ALA A 106 -11.99 -1.32 8.88
C ALA A 106 -13.47 -1.28 9.30
N GLN A 107 -13.93 -2.45 9.70
CA GLN A 107 -15.17 -2.63 10.44
C GLN A 107 -14.84 -3.22 11.79
N ILE A 108 -15.66 -2.90 12.79
CA ILE A 108 -15.60 -3.55 14.09
C ILE A 108 -16.77 -4.51 14.16
N HIS A 109 -16.47 -5.76 14.42
CA HIS A 109 -17.48 -6.77 14.72
C HIS A 109 -17.53 -7.00 16.22
N VAL A 110 -18.73 -7.00 16.78
CA VAL A 110 -18.98 -7.30 18.19
C VAL A 110 -19.76 -8.60 18.29
N TYR A 111 -19.20 -9.59 18.97
CA TYR A 111 -19.83 -10.90 19.19
C TYR A 111 -20.11 -11.11 20.68
N ALA A 112 -21.20 -11.81 20.99
CA ALA A 112 -21.37 -12.46 22.29
C ALA A 112 -20.47 -13.70 22.38
N LEU A 113 -20.12 -14.13 23.59
CA LEU A 113 -19.30 -15.33 23.80
C LEU A 113 -19.98 -16.64 23.39
N ASP A 114 -21.28 -16.65 23.14
CA ASP A 114 -21.99 -17.78 22.50
C ASP A 114 -21.82 -17.81 20.97
N GLY A 115 -21.21 -16.77 20.40
CA GLY A 115 -20.88 -16.62 18.98
C GLY A 115 -21.87 -15.77 18.19
N ASP A 116 -22.89 -15.20 18.82
CA ASP A 116 -23.87 -14.36 18.12
C ASP A 116 -23.30 -12.97 17.79
N LEU A 117 -23.49 -12.53 16.54
CA LEU A 117 -23.10 -11.19 16.09
C LEU A 117 -24.07 -10.15 16.66
N LEU A 118 -23.57 -9.28 17.52
CA LEU A 118 -24.33 -8.23 18.19
C LEU A 118 -24.35 -6.91 17.42
N ALA A 119 -23.22 -6.55 16.80
CA ALA A 119 -23.09 -5.31 16.04
C ALA A 119 -21.97 -5.38 14.99
N GLN A 120 -22.15 -4.62 13.90
CA GLN A 120 -21.10 -4.26 12.95
C GLN A 120 -21.04 -2.73 12.88
N LEU A 121 -19.87 -2.18 13.16
CA LEU A 121 -19.65 -0.74 13.26
C LEU A 121 -18.57 -0.32 12.26
N PRO A 122 -18.63 0.88 11.68
CA PRO A 122 -17.52 1.42 10.91
C PRO A 122 -16.36 1.77 11.85
N GLY A 123 -15.12 1.63 11.39
CA GLY A 123 -13.94 2.09 12.12
C GLY A 123 -13.03 0.98 12.60
N HIS A 124 -12.08 1.34 13.45
CA HIS A 124 -11.06 0.45 14.00
C HIS A 124 -10.72 0.81 15.45
N SER A 125 -9.79 0.05 16.04
CA SER A 125 -9.27 0.26 17.39
C SER A 125 -10.39 0.28 18.46
N PRO A 126 -11.27 -0.74 18.51
CA PRO A 126 -12.29 -0.83 19.54
C PRO A 126 -11.64 -0.82 20.92
N ARG A 127 -12.29 -0.14 21.86
CA ARG A 127 -11.91 -0.06 23.27
C ARG A 127 -13.17 -0.06 24.14
N TRP A 128 -13.27 -1.02 25.05
CA TRP A 128 -14.35 -1.05 26.03
C TRP A 128 -14.13 0.02 27.10
N VAL A 129 -15.12 0.89 27.32
CA VAL A 129 -15.16 1.82 28.45
C VAL A 129 -15.74 1.11 29.67
N ASP A 130 -16.80 0.35 29.46
CA ASP A 130 -17.47 -0.50 30.42
C ASP A 130 -18.12 -1.70 29.69
N ASP A 131 -18.98 -2.46 30.37
CA ASP A 131 -19.66 -3.64 29.82
C ASP A 131 -20.66 -3.35 28.70
N ARG A 132 -20.97 -2.09 28.41
CA ARG A 132 -22.02 -1.67 27.47
C ARG A 132 -21.51 -0.69 26.42
N LEU A 133 -20.46 0.06 26.74
CA LEU A 133 -20.01 1.19 25.96
C LEU A 133 -18.68 0.89 25.28
N LEU A 134 -18.69 0.93 23.94
CA LEU A 134 -17.51 0.70 23.11
C LEU A 134 -17.11 2.00 22.42
N ARG A 135 -15.85 2.41 22.58
CA ARG A 135 -15.23 3.51 21.82
C ARG A 135 -14.43 2.97 20.65
N PHE A 136 -14.34 3.75 19.59
CA PHE A 136 -13.60 3.39 18.38
C PHE A 136 -13.24 4.63 17.56
N GLU A 137 -12.38 4.44 16.57
CA GLU A 137 -11.92 5.49 15.67
C GLU A 137 -12.43 5.24 14.25
N THR A 138 -12.74 6.32 13.55
CA THR A 138 -12.99 6.32 12.11
C THR A 138 -12.05 7.33 11.46
N THR A 139 -12.01 7.37 10.13
CA THR A 139 -11.18 8.31 9.38
C THR A 139 -11.39 9.78 9.77
N THR A 140 -12.60 10.17 10.19
CA THR A 140 -12.98 11.58 10.40
C THR A 140 -13.59 11.86 11.78
N ALA A 141 -13.86 10.83 12.58
CA ALA A 141 -14.57 10.95 13.84
C ALA A 141 -14.14 9.89 14.85
N ARG A 142 -14.26 10.21 16.13
CA ARG A 142 -14.27 9.25 17.23
C ARG A 142 -15.69 8.79 17.47
N GLY A 143 -15.90 7.48 17.46
CA GLY A 143 -17.20 6.87 17.65
C GLY A 143 -17.35 6.30 19.06
N GLN A 144 -18.59 6.30 19.54
CA GLN A 144 -18.98 5.61 20.75
C GLN A 144 -20.31 4.88 20.51
N TYR A 145 -20.35 3.59 20.80
CA TYR A 145 -21.50 2.72 20.61
C TYR A 145 -21.99 2.16 21.95
N ASP A 146 -23.27 2.39 22.26
CA ASP A 146 -23.94 1.81 23.42
C ASP A 146 -24.72 0.57 22.98
N LEU A 147 -24.29 -0.61 23.45
CA LEU A 147 -24.90 -1.88 23.11
C LEU A 147 -26.34 -2.04 23.60
N SER A 148 -26.75 -1.29 24.63
CA SER A 148 -28.08 -1.41 25.22
C SER A 148 -29.15 -0.65 24.44
N THR A 149 -28.79 0.53 23.94
CA THR A 149 -29.66 1.36 23.09
C THR A 149 -29.45 1.04 21.61
N ARG A 150 -28.35 0.35 21.27
CA ARG A 150 -27.89 0.08 19.90
C ARG A 150 -27.68 1.36 19.09
N GLN A 151 -27.23 2.42 19.76
CA GLN A 151 -26.98 3.72 19.14
C GLN A 151 -25.49 4.05 19.11
N ALA A 152 -25.06 4.63 17.99
CA ALA A 152 -23.72 5.18 17.81
C ALA A 152 -23.78 6.72 17.88
N THR A 153 -22.80 7.31 18.55
CA THR A 153 -22.56 8.75 18.59
C THR A 153 -21.16 9.02 18.05
N PHE A 154 -21.00 10.17 17.38
CA PHE A 154 -19.75 10.52 16.70
C PHE A 154 -19.34 11.93 17.10
N GLU A 155 -18.09 12.08 17.48
CA GLU A 155 -17.43 13.35 17.70
C GLU A 155 -16.38 13.55 16.61
N ALA A 156 -16.32 14.74 16.01
CA ALA A 156 -15.33 15.03 14.98
C ALA A 156 -13.92 14.79 15.52
N ALA A 157 -13.11 14.04 14.77
CA ALA A 157 -11.71 13.88 15.10
C ALA A 157 -10.97 15.21 14.83
N ALA A 158 -9.81 15.39 15.46
CA ALA A 158 -8.92 16.47 15.08
C ALA A 158 -8.63 16.41 13.57
N PRO A 159 -8.52 17.55 12.88
CA PRO A 159 -8.22 17.55 11.46
C PRO A 159 -6.94 16.76 11.19
N ALA A 160 -6.96 15.95 10.12
CA ALA A 160 -5.78 15.20 9.72
C ALA A 160 -4.58 16.16 9.53
N PRO A 161 -3.36 15.74 9.88
CA PRO A 161 -2.17 16.54 9.63
C PRO A 161 -2.05 16.90 8.15
N THR A 162 -1.44 18.03 7.87
CA THR A 162 -1.26 18.57 6.52
C THR A 162 -0.62 17.54 5.60
N GLN A 163 -1.02 17.55 4.32
CA GLN A 163 -0.49 16.62 3.32
C GLN A 163 1.04 16.73 3.25
N ARG A 164 1.74 15.65 3.61
CA ARG A 164 3.20 15.58 3.58
C ARG A 164 3.70 15.60 2.13
N THR A 165 4.80 16.31 1.90
CA THR A 165 5.51 16.30 0.63
C THR A 165 6.84 15.60 0.80
N ILE A 166 7.23 14.80 -0.21
CA ILE A 166 8.56 14.20 -0.23
C ILE A 166 9.57 15.35 -0.37
N PRO A 167 10.56 15.49 0.53
CA PRO A 167 11.60 16.49 0.37
C PRO A 167 12.35 16.27 -0.94
N PRO A 168 12.77 17.35 -1.64
CA PRO A 168 13.73 17.20 -2.74
C PRO A 168 15.00 16.57 -2.18
N GLY A 169 15.42 15.43 -2.76
CA GLY A 169 16.62 14.70 -2.35
C GLY A 169 17.67 14.72 -3.46
N ASP A 170 18.93 14.52 -3.10
CA ASP A 170 20.03 14.37 -4.06
C ASP A 170 19.88 13.05 -4.84
N TRP A 171 20.27 13.09 -6.12
CA TRP A 171 20.32 11.95 -7.02
C TRP A 171 21.68 11.24 -6.99
N PRO A 172 21.73 9.89 -7.10
CA PRO A 172 20.61 8.94 -7.14
C PRO A 172 19.99 8.67 -5.76
N VAL A 173 18.69 8.36 -5.72
CA VAL A 173 17.99 8.04 -4.47
C VAL A 173 18.59 6.78 -3.86
N GLN A 174 19.09 6.91 -2.62
CA GLN A 174 19.71 5.81 -1.89
C GLN A 174 18.67 4.78 -1.45
N PHE A 175 18.93 3.51 -1.76
CA PHE A 175 18.14 2.40 -1.25
C PHE A 175 18.30 2.27 0.28
N PRO A 176 17.20 2.12 1.04
CA PRO A 176 17.30 2.06 2.49
C PRO A 176 17.90 0.73 2.94
N GLU A 177 18.89 0.80 3.83
CA GLU A 177 19.46 -0.39 4.48
C GLU A 177 18.49 -0.95 5.54
N THR A 178 17.75 -0.07 6.20
CA THR A 178 16.85 -0.40 7.31
C THR A 178 15.54 0.40 7.23
N ILE A 179 14.53 -0.07 7.96
CA ILE A 179 13.27 0.61 8.20
C ILE A 179 12.92 0.59 9.69
N ARG A 180 12.37 1.70 10.20
CA ARG A 180 11.86 1.82 11.57
C ARG A 180 10.38 1.47 11.60
N VAL A 181 10.03 0.40 12.31
CA VAL A 181 8.67 -0.15 12.35
C VAL A 181 8.13 -0.05 13.77
N ALA A 182 7.04 0.68 13.96
CA ALA A 182 6.34 0.72 15.24
C ALA A 182 5.30 -0.41 15.35
N HIS A 183 5.24 -1.07 16.51
CA HIS A 183 4.23 -2.09 16.78
C HIS A 183 2.86 -1.45 17.04
N HIS A 184 1.90 -1.68 16.14
CA HIS A 184 0.55 -1.15 16.31
C HIS A 184 -0.26 -2.04 17.28
N PRO A 185 -1.03 -1.46 18.24
CA PRO A 185 -1.80 -2.25 19.23
C PRO A 185 -2.81 -3.25 18.66
N SER A 186 -3.32 -3.01 17.44
CA SER A 186 -4.21 -3.97 16.76
C SER A 186 -3.46 -5.17 16.18
N ASN A 187 -2.14 -5.12 16.03
CA ASN A 187 -1.40 -6.24 15.49
C ASN A 187 -1.22 -7.34 16.55
N ALA A 188 -1.80 -8.52 16.28
CA ALA A 188 -1.74 -9.67 17.18
C ALA A 188 -0.73 -10.74 16.75
N CYS A 189 -0.06 -10.59 15.59
CA CYS A 189 0.86 -11.61 15.09
C CYS A 189 2.31 -11.44 15.56
N ARG A 190 2.56 -10.46 16.43
CA ARG A 190 3.85 -10.18 17.06
C ARG A 190 3.65 -9.99 18.56
N ASP A 191 4.59 -10.50 19.34
CA ASP A 191 4.57 -10.45 20.81
C ASP A 191 5.64 -9.47 21.29
N VAL A 192 5.40 -8.17 21.06
CA VAL A 192 6.25 -7.06 21.47
C VAL A 192 5.39 -5.95 22.07
N ALA A 193 6.01 -5.03 22.81
CA ALA A 193 5.24 -3.97 23.48
C ALA A 193 4.56 -3.05 22.46
N ASP A 194 3.32 -2.64 22.76
CA ASP A 194 2.61 -1.63 21.98
C ASP A 194 3.50 -0.38 21.77
N TRP A 195 3.58 0.09 20.53
CA TRP A 195 4.41 1.20 20.08
C TRP A 195 5.92 1.00 20.21
N GLN A 196 6.42 -0.20 20.53
CA GLN A 196 7.83 -0.52 20.38
C GLN A 196 8.28 -0.25 18.94
N ILE A 197 9.44 0.40 18.77
CA ILE A 197 10.02 0.69 17.47
C ILE A 197 11.22 -0.21 17.23
N ASP A 198 11.13 -1.04 16.20
CA ASP A 198 12.22 -1.89 15.75
C ASP A 198 12.92 -1.29 14.54
N VAL A 199 14.26 -1.34 14.53
CA VAL A 199 15.07 -1.04 13.33
C VAL A 199 15.36 -2.36 12.64
N VAL A 200 14.71 -2.59 11.50
CA VAL A 200 14.74 -3.87 10.78
C VAL A 200 15.52 -3.70 9.47
N PRO A 201 16.40 -4.64 9.07
CA PRO A 201 16.96 -4.63 7.72
C PRO A 201 15.86 -4.58 6.68
N PHE A 202 16.01 -3.75 5.64
CA PHE A 202 14.88 -3.41 4.78
C PHE A 202 14.30 -4.62 4.02
N GLU A 203 15.15 -5.50 3.50
CA GLU A 203 14.70 -6.74 2.85
C GLU A 203 14.11 -7.76 3.85
N GLU A 204 14.57 -7.75 5.10
CA GLU A 204 13.99 -8.56 6.19
C GLU A 204 12.54 -8.13 6.46
N TYR A 205 12.29 -6.82 6.48
CA TYR A 205 10.94 -6.27 6.60
C TYR A 205 10.03 -6.72 5.44
N VAL A 206 10.52 -6.68 4.20
CA VAL A 206 9.75 -7.16 3.04
C VAL A 206 9.44 -8.66 3.17
N ALA A 207 10.41 -9.47 3.57
CA ALA A 207 10.23 -10.92 3.79
C ALA A 207 9.23 -11.27 4.90
N ARG A 208 9.08 -10.41 5.90
CA ARG A 208 8.05 -10.53 6.95
C ARG A 208 6.68 -9.99 6.54
N SER A 209 6.65 -8.99 5.66
CA SER A 209 5.41 -8.36 5.22
C SER A 209 4.67 -9.19 4.17
N VAL A 210 5.38 -9.77 3.19
CA VAL A 210 4.77 -10.59 2.12
C VAL A 210 3.87 -11.73 2.64
N PRO A 211 4.31 -12.61 3.55
CA PRO A 211 3.46 -13.69 4.06
C PRO A 211 2.36 -13.21 5.02
N ALA A 212 2.49 -11.99 5.57
CA ALA A 212 1.45 -11.37 6.37
C ALA A 212 0.32 -10.82 5.50
N GLU A 213 0.63 -10.32 4.30
CA GLU A 213 -0.30 -9.71 3.35
C GLU A 213 -0.91 -10.71 2.34
N SER A 214 -0.14 -11.72 1.92
CA SER A 214 -0.56 -12.68 0.88
C SER A 214 -0.37 -14.12 1.37
N PRO A 215 -1.34 -15.01 1.15
CA PRO A 215 -1.20 -16.42 1.47
C PRO A 215 0.01 -17.04 0.79
N VAL A 216 0.88 -17.68 1.59
CA VAL A 216 2.12 -18.32 1.11
C VAL A 216 1.88 -19.46 0.12
N SER A 217 0.65 -19.98 0.05
CA SER A 217 0.23 -21.02 -0.90
C SER A 217 0.06 -20.49 -2.33
N TRP A 218 0.03 -19.17 -2.52
CA TRP A 218 -0.15 -18.58 -3.85
C TRP A 218 1.04 -18.84 -4.79
N SER A 219 0.81 -18.61 -6.08
CA SER A 219 1.85 -18.70 -7.11
C SER A 219 3.05 -17.82 -6.74
N ILE A 220 4.26 -18.29 -7.04
CA ILE A 220 5.49 -17.55 -6.76
C ILE A 220 5.49 -16.19 -7.45
N GLU A 221 4.89 -16.09 -8.64
CA GLU A 221 4.79 -14.84 -9.40
C GLU A 221 3.86 -13.81 -8.74
N ALA A 222 2.80 -14.26 -8.06
CA ALA A 222 1.97 -13.38 -7.24
C ALA A 222 2.72 -12.89 -5.99
N LEU A 223 3.48 -13.78 -5.34
CA LEU A 223 4.31 -13.42 -4.18
C LEU A 223 5.45 -12.45 -4.57
N LYS A 224 6.06 -12.61 -5.74
CA LYS A 224 7.05 -11.67 -6.30
C LYS A 224 6.44 -10.30 -6.58
N ALA A 225 5.25 -10.26 -7.18
CA ALA A 225 4.54 -9.00 -7.41
C ALA A 225 4.23 -8.30 -6.08
N GLN A 226 3.74 -9.06 -5.08
CA GLN A 226 3.51 -8.54 -3.73
C GLN A 226 4.80 -8.03 -3.08
N ALA A 227 5.93 -8.73 -3.24
CA ALA A 227 7.23 -8.31 -2.71
C ALA A 227 7.68 -6.97 -3.27
N VAL A 228 7.62 -6.79 -4.60
CA VAL A 228 7.98 -5.52 -5.25
C VAL A 228 7.04 -4.40 -4.84
N ALA A 229 5.72 -4.64 -4.77
CA ALA A 229 4.75 -3.64 -4.34
C ALA A 229 4.98 -3.21 -2.88
N ALA A 230 5.13 -4.17 -1.96
CA ALA A 230 5.39 -3.91 -0.55
C ALA A 230 6.73 -3.17 -0.32
N ARG A 231 7.79 -3.55 -1.05
CA ARG A 231 9.09 -2.86 -1.01
C ARG A 231 8.98 -1.42 -1.51
N THR A 232 8.35 -1.23 -2.66
CA THR A 232 8.19 0.09 -3.28
C THR A 232 7.40 1.02 -2.36
N TYR A 233 6.28 0.54 -1.81
CA TYR A 233 5.45 1.31 -0.88
C TYR A 233 6.22 1.68 0.40
N ALA A 234 6.93 0.73 1.01
CA ALA A 234 7.69 0.98 2.23
C ALA A 234 8.83 1.99 2.00
N TRP A 235 9.53 1.90 0.87
CA TRP A 235 10.55 2.88 0.51
C TRP A 235 9.94 4.27 0.26
N TYR A 236 8.79 4.35 -0.42
CA TYR A 236 8.04 5.60 -0.57
C TYR A 236 7.73 6.24 0.79
N LYS A 237 7.36 5.46 1.82
CA LYS A 237 7.08 5.96 3.17
C LYS A 237 8.32 6.47 3.90
N ILE A 238 9.46 5.78 3.77
CA ILE A 238 10.74 6.27 4.29
C ILE A 238 11.06 7.63 3.67
N ARG A 239 10.87 7.79 2.36
CA ARG A 239 11.11 9.07 1.65
C ARG A 239 10.16 10.18 2.05
N LEU A 240 8.90 9.84 2.33
CA LEU A 240 7.91 10.79 2.83
C LEU A 240 8.27 11.31 4.23
N GLY A 241 9.15 10.59 4.94
CA GLY A 241 9.54 10.87 6.31
C GLY A 241 8.50 10.39 7.32
N PRO A 242 8.82 10.48 8.63
CA PRO A 242 7.92 10.04 9.68
C PRO A 242 6.59 10.80 9.66
N ALA A 243 5.52 10.14 10.10
CA ALA A 243 4.18 10.75 10.14
C ALA A 243 4.00 11.79 11.25
N PHE A 244 4.93 11.83 12.19
CA PHE A 244 4.93 12.69 13.36
C PHE A 244 6.24 13.44 13.47
N THR A 245 6.21 14.62 14.07
CA THR A 245 7.44 15.39 14.27
C THR A 245 8.26 14.79 15.42
N PRO A 246 9.59 14.98 15.43
CA PRO A 246 10.42 14.66 16.58
C PRO A 246 10.01 15.41 17.86
N GLU A 247 9.20 16.46 17.77
CA GLU A 247 8.66 17.18 18.92
C GLU A 247 7.45 16.45 19.53
N GLU A 248 6.68 15.72 18.72
CA GLU A 248 5.51 14.93 19.14
C GLU A 248 5.91 13.56 19.74
N PHE A 249 6.96 12.94 19.21
CA PHE A 249 7.41 11.59 19.62
C PHE A 249 8.88 11.52 20.03
N GLY A 250 9.58 12.64 20.20
CA GLY A 250 11.02 12.65 20.51
C GLY A 250 11.88 12.10 19.37
N SER A 251 13.08 11.59 19.69
CA SER A 251 13.95 10.87 18.75
C SER A 251 13.39 9.52 18.27
N GLN A 252 12.19 9.14 18.70
CA GLN A 252 11.49 7.87 18.42
C GLN A 252 10.50 7.99 17.25
N ALA A 253 10.91 8.67 16.18
CA ALA A 253 10.11 8.71 14.95
C ALA A 253 10.25 7.37 14.19
N TYR A 254 9.12 6.80 13.74
CA TYR A 254 9.06 5.59 12.92
C TYR A 254 8.63 5.89 11.49
N ASP A 255 8.97 5.00 10.55
CA ASP A 255 8.65 5.16 9.12
C ASP A 255 7.27 4.61 8.78
N VAL A 256 6.96 3.43 9.35
CA VAL A 256 5.68 2.72 9.20
C VAL A 256 5.29 2.04 10.51
N THR A 257 4.02 1.64 10.65
CA THR A 257 3.64 0.63 11.64
C THR A 257 3.61 -0.75 10.99
N ASP A 258 3.56 -1.80 11.79
CA ASP A 258 3.39 -3.19 11.34
C ASP A 258 1.94 -3.61 11.07
N TRP A 259 1.04 -2.64 10.82
CA TRP A 259 -0.40 -2.87 10.68
C TRP A 259 -0.98 -2.23 9.41
N ALA A 260 -2.24 -2.56 9.11
CA ALA A 260 -2.98 -2.20 7.90
C ALA A 260 -3.14 -0.70 7.61
N ASN A 261 -2.77 0.20 8.53
CA ASN A 261 -2.63 1.63 8.25
C ASN A 261 -1.39 1.94 7.40
N TYR A 262 -0.41 1.03 7.36
CA TYR A 262 0.69 1.04 6.41
C TYR A 262 0.69 -0.22 5.56
N GLN A 263 1.17 -1.33 6.11
CA GLN A 263 1.08 -2.69 5.60
C GLN A 263 1.43 -3.65 6.74
N MET A 264 0.91 -4.86 6.69
CA MET A 264 1.13 -5.86 7.73
C MET A 264 2.58 -6.33 7.76
N MET A 265 3.10 -6.55 8.98
CA MET A 265 4.33 -7.28 9.23
C MET A 265 4.15 -8.20 10.44
N CYS A 266 4.61 -9.45 10.32
CA CYS A 266 4.61 -10.45 11.38
C CYS A 266 6.01 -11.05 11.56
N ASP A 267 6.25 -11.81 12.62
CA ASP A 267 7.58 -12.43 12.83
C ASP A 267 7.78 -13.73 12.03
N ASN A 268 6.72 -14.29 11.46
CA ASN A 268 6.76 -15.54 10.71
C ASN A 268 7.48 -15.39 9.37
N ARG A 269 8.24 -16.42 9.02
CA ARG A 269 9.01 -16.55 7.76
C ARG A 269 8.69 -17.87 7.09
N PHE A 270 8.65 -17.86 5.75
CA PHE A 270 8.31 -19.05 4.97
C PHE A 270 9.22 -19.13 3.75
N ALA A 271 9.81 -20.29 3.50
CA ALA A 271 10.79 -20.48 2.43
C ALA A 271 10.30 -20.00 1.05
N ARG A 272 9.01 -20.18 0.75
CA ARG A 272 8.43 -19.78 -0.54
C ARG A 272 8.28 -18.25 -0.69
N SER A 273 7.83 -17.55 0.34
CA SER A 273 7.78 -16.08 0.32
C SER A 273 9.18 -15.48 0.37
N ASP A 274 10.09 -16.08 1.14
CA ASP A 274 11.50 -15.69 1.22
C ASP A 274 12.20 -15.82 -0.13
N GLN A 275 11.91 -16.90 -0.87
CA GLN A 275 12.38 -17.08 -2.25
C GLN A 275 11.87 -15.95 -3.16
N ALA A 276 10.58 -15.61 -3.11
CA ALA A 276 10.02 -14.52 -3.91
C ALA A 276 10.68 -13.17 -3.61
N VAL A 277 10.94 -12.89 -2.32
CA VAL A 277 11.63 -11.67 -1.88
C VAL A 277 13.08 -11.66 -2.35
N ALA A 278 13.81 -12.78 -2.22
CA ALA A 278 15.19 -12.90 -2.67
C ALA A 278 15.34 -12.75 -4.19
N GLU A 279 14.47 -13.38 -4.98
CA GLU A 279 14.48 -13.29 -6.45
C GLU A 279 14.09 -11.90 -6.97
N THR A 280 13.48 -11.06 -6.13
CA THR A 280 13.11 -9.67 -6.45
C THR A 280 13.84 -8.64 -5.59
N ALA A 281 14.92 -9.04 -4.91
CA ALA A 281 15.65 -8.18 -3.99
C ALA A 281 16.10 -6.89 -4.71
N GLY A 282 15.86 -5.75 -4.05
CA GLY A 282 16.21 -4.44 -4.62
C GLY A 282 15.41 -4.01 -5.85
N GLN A 283 14.39 -4.76 -6.27
CA GLN A 283 13.51 -4.35 -7.37
C GLN A 283 12.34 -3.50 -6.86
N TYR A 284 12.05 -2.39 -7.54
CA TYR A 284 11.02 -1.43 -7.14
C TYR A 284 10.35 -0.77 -8.36
N LEU A 285 9.19 -0.13 -8.18
CA LEU A 285 8.50 0.58 -9.25
C LEU A 285 8.75 2.09 -9.20
N SER A 286 9.05 2.70 -10.35
CA SER A 286 9.13 4.15 -10.51
C SER A 286 8.19 4.66 -11.59
N ALA A 287 7.71 5.89 -11.50
CA ALA A 287 6.90 6.48 -12.57
C ALA A 287 7.80 6.84 -13.78
N GLN A 288 7.27 6.73 -14.99
CA GLN A 288 8.02 7.06 -16.22
C GLN A 288 8.17 8.57 -16.42
N ASP A 289 7.20 9.34 -15.94
CA ASP A 289 7.18 10.80 -15.98
C ASP A 289 7.96 11.45 -14.84
N ASP A 290 8.50 10.63 -13.93
CA ASP A 290 9.37 11.10 -12.86
C ASP A 290 10.85 11.05 -13.31
N PRO A 291 11.50 12.21 -13.53
CA PRO A 291 12.92 12.27 -13.91
C PRO A 291 13.82 11.69 -12.81
N ASP A 292 13.30 11.66 -11.60
CA ASP A 292 13.93 11.15 -10.42
C ASP A 292 13.51 9.69 -10.17
N HIS A 293 13.02 8.92 -11.15
CA HIS A 293 12.77 7.47 -11.04
C HIS A 293 12.50 6.92 -9.62
N ALA A 294 11.59 7.58 -8.88
CA ALA A 294 11.45 7.41 -7.44
C ALA A 294 10.59 6.20 -7.16
N PRO A 295 10.70 5.55 -5.99
CA PRO A 295 9.66 4.62 -5.58
C PRO A 295 8.30 5.33 -5.58
N ILE A 296 7.34 4.79 -6.32
CA ILE A 296 5.96 5.29 -6.36
C ILE A 296 5.20 4.93 -5.06
N ILE A 297 4.04 5.56 -4.83
CA ILE A 297 3.08 5.01 -3.86
C ILE A 297 2.41 3.76 -4.43
N ALA A 298 3.06 2.60 -4.27
CA ALA A 298 2.60 1.31 -4.79
C ALA A 298 1.43 0.75 -3.94
N MET A 299 0.26 1.38 -4.03
CA MET A 299 -0.95 0.94 -3.32
C MET A 299 -1.39 -0.46 -3.80
N TYR A 300 -1.85 -1.29 -2.86
CA TYR A 300 -2.44 -2.59 -3.14
C TYR A 300 -3.47 -2.94 -2.06
N SER A 301 -4.52 -3.68 -2.42
CA SER A 301 -5.46 -4.24 -1.45
C SER A 301 -6.14 -5.52 -1.95
N ALA A 302 -6.86 -6.21 -1.06
CA ALA A 302 -7.36 -7.56 -1.31
C ALA A 302 -8.09 -7.67 -2.66
N ARG A 303 -9.12 -6.84 -2.86
CA ARG A 303 -9.94 -6.81 -4.09
C ARG A 303 -10.22 -5.37 -4.50
N ASN A 304 -9.82 -4.99 -5.71
CA ASN A 304 -9.88 -3.60 -6.17
C ASN A 304 -11.02 -3.26 -7.14
N SER A 305 -12.01 -4.13 -7.31
CA SER A 305 -13.08 -4.03 -8.33
C SER A 305 -12.60 -4.23 -9.78
N HIS A 306 -13.58 -4.27 -10.69
CA HIS A 306 -13.38 -4.21 -12.13
C HIS A 306 -14.16 -3.01 -12.73
N PRO A 307 -13.49 -2.07 -13.42
CA PRO A 307 -12.04 -1.83 -13.35
C PRO A 307 -11.60 -1.41 -11.94
N THR A 308 -10.29 -1.36 -11.71
CA THR A 308 -9.74 -0.66 -10.54
C THR A 308 -10.06 0.85 -10.61
N LYS A 309 -9.85 1.59 -9.53
CA LYS A 309 -10.15 3.03 -9.44
C LYS A 309 -8.98 3.88 -9.93
N ASP A 310 -9.34 5.02 -10.54
CA ASP A 310 -8.41 6.12 -10.82
C ASP A 310 -8.10 6.92 -9.54
N ASN A 311 -6.81 7.14 -9.25
CA ASN A 311 -6.37 8.15 -8.29
C ASN A 311 -5.82 9.37 -9.06
N PRO A 312 -6.55 10.51 -9.10
CA PRO A 312 -6.14 11.67 -9.87
C PRO A 312 -4.90 12.38 -9.32
N ALA A 313 -4.45 12.04 -8.11
CA ALA A 313 -3.26 12.66 -7.51
C ALA A 313 -1.93 12.14 -8.11
N VAL A 314 -1.95 11.01 -8.82
CA VAL A 314 -0.74 10.39 -9.38
C VAL A 314 -1.03 9.78 -10.76
N SER A 315 -0.05 9.82 -11.68
CA SER A 315 -0.20 9.36 -13.06
C SER A 315 -0.31 7.82 -13.19
N TYR A 316 0.27 7.08 -12.24
CA TYR A 316 0.44 5.62 -12.33
C TYR A 316 -0.64 4.76 -11.67
N LEU A 317 -1.55 5.36 -10.88
CA LEU A 317 -2.71 4.66 -10.30
C LEU A 317 -3.96 4.94 -11.14
N ARG A 318 -3.98 4.42 -12.36
CA ARG A 318 -5.14 4.49 -13.25
C ARG A 318 -6.05 3.29 -13.07
N GLY A 319 -7.33 3.49 -13.38
CA GLY A 319 -8.31 2.42 -13.45
C GLY A 319 -7.98 1.47 -14.59
N VAL A 320 -7.64 0.24 -14.26
CA VAL A 320 -7.30 -0.82 -15.22
C VAL A 320 -8.29 -1.98 -15.13
N PRO A 321 -8.52 -2.69 -16.25
CA PRO A 321 -9.36 -3.89 -16.26
C PRO A 321 -8.85 -5.05 -15.39
N ASP A 322 -9.55 -5.37 -14.30
CA ASP A 322 -9.30 -6.60 -13.55
C ASP A 322 -10.43 -7.62 -13.74
N LEU A 323 -10.45 -8.32 -14.88
CA LEU A 323 -11.58 -9.21 -15.26
C LEU A 323 -11.81 -10.34 -14.25
N TYR A 324 -10.78 -10.74 -13.51
CA TYR A 324 -10.88 -11.74 -12.45
C TYR A 324 -11.68 -11.25 -11.23
N GLN A 325 -11.87 -9.93 -11.11
CA GLN A 325 -12.70 -9.29 -10.09
C GLN A 325 -14.09 -8.93 -10.60
N LEU A 326 -14.46 -9.29 -11.83
CA LEU A 326 -15.79 -9.00 -12.36
C LEU A 326 -16.87 -9.72 -11.52
N GLY A 327 -17.82 -8.95 -10.98
CA GLY A 327 -18.87 -9.45 -10.09
C GLY A 327 -18.43 -9.76 -8.66
N GLN A 328 -17.16 -9.54 -8.31
CA GLN A 328 -16.67 -9.66 -6.93
C GLN A 328 -16.96 -8.37 -6.15
N THR A 329 -17.29 -8.51 -4.87
CA THR A 329 -17.44 -7.36 -3.96
C THR A 329 -16.08 -6.70 -3.73
N LEU A 330 -16.02 -5.37 -3.87
CA LEU A 330 -14.85 -4.56 -3.49
C LEU A 330 -14.48 -4.85 -2.04
N PHE A 331 -13.21 -5.15 -1.79
CA PHE A 331 -12.70 -5.40 -0.45
C PHE A 331 -11.29 -4.83 -0.35
N GLY A 332 -11.23 -3.54 -0.08
CA GLY A 332 -10.02 -2.74 -0.27
C GLY A 332 -10.35 -1.35 -0.81
N HIS A 333 -9.32 -0.52 -0.98
CA HIS A 333 -9.54 0.87 -1.40
C HIS A 333 -9.83 0.98 -2.90
N GLY A 334 -9.40 0.01 -3.71
CA GLY A 334 -9.64 -0.03 -5.15
C GLY A 334 -8.51 0.52 -6.02
N TYR A 335 -7.36 0.86 -5.45
CA TYR A 335 -6.27 1.52 -6.18
C TYR A 335 -5.10 0.56 -6.39
N GLY A 336 -4.48 0.59 -7.57
CA GLY A 336 -3.28 -0.21 -7.85
C GLY A 336 -3.55 -1.72 -7.83
N LEU A 337 -2.62 -2.48 -7.27
CA LEU A 337 -2.61 -3.94 -7.36
C LEU A 337 -3.74 -4.57 -6.53
N SER A 338 -4.59 -5.33 -7.22
CA SER A 338 -5.57 -6.23 -6.63
C SER A 338 -4.85 -7.51 -6.25
N GLN A 339 -4.76 -7.86 -4.97
CA GLN A 339 -4.02 -9.07 -4.55
C GLN A 339 -4.65 -10.34 -5.15
N TRP A 340 -5.98 -10.42 -5.10
CA TRP A 340 -6.74 -11.51 -5.71
C TRP A 340 -6.63 -11.55 -7.23
N GLY A 341 -6.60 -10.39 -7.89
CA GLY A 341 -6.40 -10.33 -9.33
C GLY A 341 -4.96 -10.67 -9.75
N ALA A 342 -3.96 -10.28 -8.95
CA ALA A 342 -2.57 -10.69 -9.11
C ALA A 342 -2.40 -12.21 -8.99
N LYS A 343 -3.03 -12.82 -7.98
CA LYS A 343 -3.11 -14.29 -7.85
C LYS A 343 -3.70 -14.92 -9.12
N ALA A 344 -4.86 -14.44 -9.56
CA ALA A 344 -5.54 -15.01 -10.73
C ALA A 344 -4.74 -14.84 -12.03
N ARG A 345 -4.07 -13.70 -12.22
CA ARG A 345 -3.13 -13.49 -13.33
C ARG A 345 -1.94 -14.46 -13.26
N ALA A 346 -1.36 -14.65 -12.09
CA ALA A 346 -0.28 -15.61 -11.89
C ALA A 346 -0.72 -17.05 -12.18
N ASP A 347 -1.93 -17.43 -11.76
CA ASP A 347 -2.52 -18.75 -12.07
C ASP A 347 -2.82 -18.91 -13.57
N ALA A 348 -3.08 -17.81 -14.27
CA ALA A 348 -3.20 -17.75 -15.73
C ALA A 348 -1.83 -17.72 -16.45
N GLY A 349 -0.72 -17.87 -15.72
CA GLY A 349 0.63 -17.96 -16.27
C GLY A 349 1.35 -16.62 -16.44
N HIS A 350 0.79 -15.51 -15.94
CA HIS A 350 1.47 -14.23 -16.00
C HIS A 350 2.62 -14.18 -14.98
N ASN A 351 3.78 -13.66 -15.38
CA ASN A 351 4.89 -13.41 -14.47
C ASN A 351 4.65 -12.13 -13.63
N TYR A 352 5.47 -11.91 -12.60
CA TYR A 352 5.31 -10.77 -11.70
C TYR A 352 5.46 -9.42 -12.41
N ARG A 353 6.30 -9.33 -13.45
CA ARG A 353 6.49 -8.10 -14.24
C ARG A 353 5.21 -7.72 -14.98
N GLN A 354 4.57 -8.70 -15.61
CA GLN A 354 3.27 -8.58 -16.26
C GLN A 354 2.18 -8.13 -15.30
N ILE A 355 2.15 -8.73 -14.12
CA ILE A 355 1.19 -8.39 -13.07
C ILE A 355 1.38 -6.94 -12.64
N LEU A 356 2.61 -6.53 -12.33
CA LEU A 356 2.92 -5.18 -11.86
C LEU A 356 2.61 -4.12 -12.92
N GLY A 357 3.08 -4.29 -14.16
CA GLY A 357 2.80 -3.30 -15.21
C GLY A 357 1.35 -3.29 -15.69
N HIS A 358 0.56 -4.32 -15.40
CA HIS A 358 -0.89 -4.25 -15.56
C HIS A 358 -1.53 -3.31 -14.53
N TYR A 359 -1.19 -3.45 -13.24
CA TYR A 359 -1.84 -2.71 -12.15
C TYR A 359 -1.29 -1.29 -11.92
N TYR A 360 -0.06 -1.03 -12.34
CA TYR A 360 0.59 0.26 -12.24
C TYR A 360 0.91 0.78 -13.65
N THR A 361 0.19 1.81 -14.08
CA THR A 361 0.27 2.35 -15.45
C THR A 361 1.48 3.27 -15.59
N GLY A 362 2.21 3.20 -16.71
CA GLY A 362 3.29 4.15 -16.98
C GLY A 362 4.38 4.12 -15.92
N VAL A 363 4.82 2.92 -15.52
CA VAL A 363 5.91 2.71 -14.58
C VAL A 363 7.10 2.00 -15.22
N TYR A 364 8.26 2.09 -14.58
CA TYR A 364 9.43 1.25 -14.80
C TYR A 364 9.61 0.32 -13.61
N LEU A 365 10.05 -0.91 -13.86
CA LEU A 365 10.54 -1.81 -12.83
C LEU A 365 12.05 -1.64 -12.75
N GLN A 366 12.52 -1.02 -11.69
CA GLN A 366 13.90 -0.65 -11.47
C GLN A 366 14.64 -1.71 -10.65
N ASN A 367 15.97 -1.70 -10.71
CA ASN A 367 16.84 -2.46 -9.80
C ASN A 367 17.86 -1.51 -9.16
N ILE A 368 18.02 -1.58 -7.84
CA ILE A 368 18.94 -0.69 -7.10
C ILE A 368 20.41 -0.84 -7.49
N HIS A 369 20.79 -1.99 -8.06
CA HIS A 369 22.15 -2.23 -8.53
C HIS A 369 22.40 -1.65 -9.92
N ASP A 370 21.33 -1.37 -10.68
CA ASP A 370 21.39 -0.68 -11.96
C ASP A 370 20.08 0.12 -12.22
N PRO A 371 19.90 1.27 -11.54
CA PRO A 371 18.67 2.07 -11.65
C PRO A 371 18.52 2.74 -13.03
N TRP A 372 19.53 2.61 -13.90
CA TRP A 372 19.52 3.14 -15.26
C TRP A 372 19.25 2.06 -16.30
N GLN A 373 19.13 0.79 -15.90
CA GLN A 373 18.63 -0.31 -16.72
C GLN A 373 17.38 -0.92 -16.08
N PRO A 374 16.21 -0.33 -16.33
CA PRO A 374 14.98 -0.93 -15.87
C PRO A 374 14.79 -2.35 -16.42
N LEU A 375 14.30 -3.22 -15.54
CA LEU A 375 13.91 -4.57 -15.85
C LEU A 375 12.61 -4.52 -16.66
N GLY A 376 12.73 -4.50 -17.98
CA GLY A 376 11.57 -4.59 -18.86
C GLY A 376 10.77 -5.88 -18.65
N GLY A 377 9.55 -5.95 -19.18
CA GLY A 377 8.74 -7.15 -19.25
C GLY A 377 7.59 -6.94 -20.23
N LEU A 378 7.15 -7.98 -20.94
CA LEU A 378 6.02 -7.89 -21.87
C LEU A 378 4.72 -7.69 -21.11
N LEU A 379 4.01 -6.57 -21.27
CA LEU A 379 2.65 -6.43 -20.71
C LEU A 379 1.59 -7.20 -21.52
N GLY A 380 1.64 -8.52 -21.43
CA GLY A 380 0.58 -9.46 -21.82
C GLY A 380 0.38 -9.70 -23.33
N LEU A 381 -0.16 -10.88 -23.64
CA LEU A 381 -0.81 -11.24 -24.89
C LEU A 381 -2.18 -11.78 -24.49
N GLU A 382 -3.22 -10.96 -24.58
CA GLU A 382 -4.59 -11.45 -24.33
C GLU A 382 -5.32 -11.48 -25.69
N PRO A 383 -5.80 -12.65 -26.16
CA PRO A 383 -6.68 -12.70 -27.32
C PRO A 383 -8.02 -12.09 -26.91
N ASN A 384 -8.30 -10.89 -27.42
CA ASN A 384 -9.53 -10.11 -27.22
C ASN A 384 -9.87 -9.74 -25.77
N ARG A 385 -9.85 -8.43 -25.42
CA ARG A 385 -11.00 -7.71 -24.81
C ARG A 385 -10.91 -6.17 -24.84
N TYR A 386 -9.76 -5.54 -25.10
CA TYR A 386 -9.62 -4.07 -24.92
C TYR A 386 -9.16 -3.26 -26.14
N LEU A 387 -9.17 -3.83 -27.34
CA LEU A 387 -9.05 -3.08 -28.59
C LEU A 387 -10.24 -3.42 -29.50
N PRO A 388 -10.86 -2.43 -30.19
CA PRO A 388 -11.71 -2.77 -31.32
C PRO A 388 -10.79 -3.44 -32.37
N PHE A 389 -10.98 -4.75 -32.56
CA PHE A 389 -10.25 -5.66 -33.46
C PHE A 389 -8.84 -6.12 -33.02
N GLY A 390 -8.76 -7.34 -32.46
CA GLY A 390 -7.69 -8.31 -32.78
C GLY A 390 -6.23 -7.87 -32.58
N GLY A 391 -5.94 -7.04 -31.58
CA GLY A 391 -4.61 -6.50 -31.37
C GLY A 391 -3.82 -7.04 -30.19
N ILE A 392 -2.50 -7.09 -30.35
CA ILE A 392 -1.52 -7.40 -29.30
C ILE A 392 -0.88 -6.09 -28.86
N ARG A 393 -0.99 -5.74 -27.58
CA ARG A 393 -0.23 -4.63 -26.99
C ARG A 393 1.02 -5.19 -26.34
N TRP A 394 2.17 -4.60 -26.64
CA TRP A 394 3.34 -4.74 -25.77
C TRP A 394 3.65 -3.36 -25.20
N ASP A 395 4.02 -3.37 -23.93
CA ASP A 395 4.68 -2.26 -23.26
C ASP A 395 5.91 -2.87 -22.61
N THR A 396 6.95 -2.07 -22.45
CA THR A 396 8.16 -2.48 -21.75
C THR A 396 8.28 -1.65 -20.48
N LEU A 397 8.65 -2.31 -19.38
CA LEU A 397 9.00 -1.64 -18.13
C LEU A 397 10.38 -0.94 -18.23
N ALA A 398 10.81 -0.45 -19.41
CA ALA A 398 12.12 0.16 -19.64
C ALA A 398 12.12 1.39 -20.57
N PRO A 399 13.15 2.25 -20.53
CA PRO A 399 13.24 3.46 -21.32
C PRO A 399 13.54 3.09 -22.77
N ALA A 400 12.80 3.72 -23.68
CA ALA A 400 12.82 3.51 -25.13
C ALA A 400 14.21 3.40 -25.78
N THR A 401 15.22 4.04 -25.19
CA THR A 401 16.55 4.23 -25.75
C THR A 401 17.51 3.06 -25.52
N GLN A 402 17.17 2.10 -24.66
CA GLN A 402 18.02 0.94 -24.34
C GLN A 402 17.50 -0.40 -24.89
N LEU A 403 16.33 -0.41 -25.53
CA LEU A 403 15.73 -1.64 -26.04
C LEU A 403 16.29 -1.98 -27.43
N THR A 404 17.27 -2.89 -27.47
CA THR A 404 17.53 -3.69 -28.68
C THR A 404 16.50 -4.81 -28.74
N SER A 405 15.22 -4.48 -28.92
CA SER A 405 14.14 -5.48 -28.93
C SER A 405 14.06 -6.19 -30.28
N GLU A 406 14.23 -7.52 -30.27
CA GLU A 406 13.72 -8.39 -31.32
C GLU A 406 12.43 -9.03 -30.80
N ILE A 407 11.29 -8.66 -31.39
CA ILE A 407 10.03 -9.33 -31.13
C ILE A 407 9.88 -10.39 -32.22
N VAL A 408 9.90 -11.66 -31.84
CA VAL A 408 9.64 -12.74 -32.80
C VAL A 408 8.15 -13.06 -32.71
N ILE A 409 7.38 -12.59 -33.69
CA ILE A 409 6.06 -13.15 -34.00
C ILE A 409 6.31 -14.24 -35.04
N SER A 410 5.99 -15.51 -34.78
CA SER A 410 6.09 -16.54 -35.82
C SER A 410 4.78 -17.29 -36.04
N ALA A 411 4.39 -17.38 -37.32
CA ALA A 411 4.02 -18.66 -37.92
C ALA A 411 5.13 -19.14 -38.90
N THR A 412 5.82 -18.23 -39.60
CA THR A 412 7.03 -18.54 -40.42
C THR A 412 8.02 -17.37 -40.63
N THR A 413 7.76 -16.14 -40.16
CA THR A 413 8.67 -14.99 -40.36
C THR A 413 8.67 -14.03 -39.16
N PRO A 414 9.82 -13.70 -38.54
CA PRO A 414 9.91 -12.73 -37.45
C PRO A 414 9.52 -11.30 -37.90
N ILE A 415 8.74 -10.59 -37.08
CA ILE A 415 8.43 -9.16 -37.28
C ILE A 415 9.06 -8.37 -36.13
N SER A 416 10.18 -7.70 -36.37
CA SER A 416 10.78 -6.80 -35.38
C SER A 416 9.96 -5.52 -35.21
N PHE A 417 9.59 -5.21 -33.97
CA PHE A 417 9.12 -3.88 -33.59
C PHE A 417 10.25 -3.13 -32.89
N GLY A 418 10.43 -1.85 -33.25
CA GLY A 418 11.29 -0.93 -32.51
C GLY A 418 10.47 -0.07 -31.55
N GLY A 419 10.98 0.16 -30.34
CA GLY A 419 10.44 1.13 -29.39
C GLY A 419 9.81 0.54 -28.12
N PRO A 420 9.49 1.39 -27.13
CA PRO A 420 9.13 1.01 -25.75
C PRO A 420 7.73 0.38 -25.62
N GLY A 421 6.92 0.44 -26.68
CA GLY A 421 5.58 -0.13 -26.70
C GLY A 421 4.92 0.04 -28.07
N GLY A 422 3.84 -0.69 -28.29
CA GLY A 422 3.07 -0.61 -29.53
C GLY A 422 1.81 -1.47 -29.50
N VAL A 423 0.97 -1.27 -30.52
CA VAL A 423 -0.26 -2.03 -30.73
C VAL A 423 -0.18 -2.68 -32.10
N TRP A 424 0.02 -3.99 -32.13
CA TRP A 424 -0.22 -4.79 -33.33
C TRP A 424 -1.73 -5.00 -33.45
N ARG A 425 -2.31 -4.90 -34.65
CA ARG A 425 -3.79 -4.92 -34.84
C ARG A 425 -4.30 -6.04 -35.73
N ASN A 426 -3.42 -6.89 -36.28
CA ASN A 426 -3.78 -7.76 -37.39
C ASN A 426 -3.60 -9.25 -37.08
N LEU A 427 -4.28 -9.76 -36.04
CA LEU A 427 -4.42 -11.21 -35.79
C LEU A 427 -5.10 -11.98 -36.95
N LEU A 428 -5.73 -11.28 -37.88
CA LEU A 428 -6.54 -11.84 -38.98
C LEU A 428 -5.71 -12.54 -40.08
N ASP A 429 -4.39 -12.35 -40.13
CA ASP A 429 -3.51 -12.98 -41.13
C ASP A 429 -2.82 -14.25 -40.59
N ALA A 430 -3.02 -14.61 -39.32
CA ALA A 430 -2.49 -15.84 -38.75
C ALA A 430 -3.37 -17.03 -39.19
N PRO A 431 -2.81 -18.11 -39.78
CA PRO A 431 -3.59 -19.28 -40.16
C PRO A 431 -4.31 -19.86 -38.93
N GLU A 432 -5.60 -20.19 -39.07
CA GLU A 432 -6.38 -20.90 -38.03
C GLU A 432 -5.57 -22.08 -37.48
N ALA A 433 -5.61 -22.27 -36.15
CA ALA A 433 -4.90 -23.32 -35.41
C ALA A 433 -3.36 -23.23 -35.32
N THR A 434 -2.76 -22.04 -35.49
CA THR A 434 -1.30 -21.86 -35.28
C THR A 434 -0.99 -21.23 -33.91
N PRO A 435 -0.11 -21.83 -33.09
CA PRO A 435 0.42 -21.17 -31.89
C PRO A 435 1.23 -19.93 -32.28
N ILE A 436 0.85 -18.76 -31.78
CA ILE A 436 1.67 -17.56 -31.89
C ILE A 436 2.51 -17.46 -30.62
N THR A 437 3.83 -17.58 -30.74
CA THR A 437 4.75 -17.22 -29.65
C THR A 437 5.25 -15.82 -29.88
N ILE A 438 5.20 -14.99 -28.85
CA ILE A 438 5.81 -13.65 -28.83
C ILE A 438 6.87 -13.66 -27.75
N GLY A 439 8.11 -13.54 -28.18
CA GLY A 439 9.27 -13.36 -27.31
C GLY A 439 9.63 -11.90 -27.19
N LEU A 440 10.04 -11.49 -25.99
CA LEU A 440 10.75 -10.26 -25.71
C LEU A 440 12.06 -10.62 -25.03
N ARG A 441 13.16 -10.32 -25.70
CA ARG A 441 14.49 -10.37 -25.11
C ARG A 441 14.95 -8.95 -24.82
N ILE A 442 15.13 -8.63 -23.55
CA ILE A 442 15.61 -7.32 -23.10
C ILE A 442 17.12 -7.37 -22.87
N SER A 443 17.63 -8.50 -22.37
CA SER A 443 19.06 -8.78 -22.21
C SER A 443 19.35 -10.28 -22.42
N GLU A 444 20.62 -10.69 -22.32
CA GLU A 444 20.96 -12.12 -22.33
C GLU A 444 20.36 -12.89 -21.14
N THR A 445 20.08 -12.20 -20.04
CA THR A 445 19.54 -12.78 -18.80
C THR A 445 18.03 -12.59 -18.64
N LEU A 446 17.43 -11.64 -19.36
CA LEU A 446 16.01 -11.31 -19.24
C LEU A 446 15.27 -11.54 -20.56
N GLN A 447 14.65 -12.71 -20.64
CA GLN A 447 13.82 -13.18 -21.73
C GLN A 447 12.43 -13.51 -21.20
N ASP A 448 11.40 -12.91 -21.79
CA ASP A 448 10.01 -13.29 -21.59
C ASP A 448 9.45 -13.83 -22.90
N SER A 449 8.64 -14.87 -22.82
CA SER A 449 7.90 -15.38 -23.97
C SER A 449 6.48 -15.70 -23.54
N LEU A 450 5.51 -15.34 -24.37
CA LEU A 450 4.13 -15.73 -24.18
C LEU A 450 3.64 -16.42 -25.45
N THR A 451 3.05 -17.60 -25.29
CA THR A 451 2.49 -18.38 -26.39
C THR A 451 0.98 -18.32 -26.31
N LEU A 452 0.36 -17.87 -27.39
CA LEU A 452 -1.08 -17.71 -27.55
C LEU A 452 -1.58 -18.74 -28.56
N GLN A 453 -2.43 -19.65 -28.11
CA GLN A 453 -3.11 -20.61 -28.98
C GLN A 453 -4.37 -19.96 -29.54
N ILE A 454 -4.42 -19.79 -30.86
CA ILE A 454 -5.61 -19.30 -31.56
C ILE A 454 -6.43 -20.53 -31.96
N HIS A 455 -7.60 -20.69 -31.33
CA HIS A 455 -8.55 -21.76 -31.63
C HIS A 455 -9.62 -21.32 -32.62
#